data_AF-A0A6B2F2V3-F1
#
_entry.id   AF-A0A6B2F2V3-F1
#
_cell.length_a   1.000
_cell.length_b   1.000
_cell.length_c   1.000
_cell.angle_alpha   90.00
_cell.angle_beta   90.00
_cell.angle_gamma   90.00
#
_symmetry.space_group_name_H-M   'P 1'
#
loop_
_entity.id
_entity.type
_entity.pdbx_description
1 polymer ?
#
loop_
_entity_poly.entity_id
_entity_poly.type
_entity_poly.pdbx_seq_one_letter_code
_entity_poly.pdbx_strand_id
1 'polypeptide(L)'
;MDSRDIVEADLPAALALFKSLQEQVVAVTHHVQSLARKIRAGEYPTEKGLSFLEVKDHLLLLYLQDLSHLMLEKTSGRSVANHPALLRLVETRTV
;
A
#
# COMPACT_ATOMS: atom_id res chain seq x y z
N MET A 1 14.29 -22.99 -26.92
CA MET A 1 13.02 -22.39 -27.39
C MET A 1 13.40 -21.25 -28.29
N ASP A 2 12.80 -21.18 -29.48
CA ASP A 2 13.06 -20.09 -30.42
C ASP A 2 12.56 -18.76 -29.81
N SER A 3 13.19 -17.63 -30.13
CA SER A 3 12.79 -16.33 -29.55
C SER A 3 11.34 -15.97 -29.87
N ARG A 4 10.79 -16.52 -30.96
CA ARG A 4 9.37 -16.35 -31.34
C ARG A 4 8.42 -17.07 -30.39
N ASP A 5 8.77 -18.27 -29.94
CA ASP A 5 7.93 -19.07 -29.03
C ASP A 5 7.77 -18.38 -27.66
N ILE A 6 8.82 -17.71 -27.18
CA ILE A 6 8.81 -16.97 -25.92
C ILE A 6 7.91 -15.73 -26.04
N VAL A 7 8.03 -14.99 -27.15
CA VAL A 7 7.20 -13.80 -27.40
C VAL A 7 5.72 -14.17 -27.53
N GLU A 8 5.40 -15.28 -28.19
CA GLU A 8 4.01 -15.73 -28.37
C GLU A 8 3.36 -16.16 -27.04
N ALA A 9 4.15 -16.71 -26.10
CA ALA A 9 3.69 -17.07 -24.76
C ALA A 9 3.51 -15.87 -23.83
N ASP A 10 4.45 -14.90 -23.86
CA ASP A 10 4.47 -13.78 -22.90
C ASP A 10 3.60 -12.59 -23.32
N LEU A 11 3.37 -12.41 -24.62
CA LEU A 11 2.60 -11.28 -25.16
C LEU A 11 1.17 -11.17 -24.60
N PRO A 12 0.38 -12.26 -24.48
CA PRO A 12 -0.95 -12.19 -23.89
C PRO A 12 -0.93 -11.77 -22.40
N ALA A 13 0.05 -12.27 -21.63
CA ALA A 13 0.20 -11.92 -20.23
C ALA A 13 0.58 -10.46 -20.05
N ALA A 14 1.51 -9.95 -20.87
CA ALA A 14 1.89 -8.54 -20.88
C ALA A 14 0.70 -7.64 -21.23
N LEU A 15 -0.09 -7.99 -22.25
CA LEU A 15 -1.29 -7.23 -22.64
C LEU A 15 -2.33 -7.19 -21.52
N ALA A 16 -2.55 -8.31 -20.81
CA ALA A 16 -3.44 -8.36 -19.66
C ALA A 16 -2.97 -7.44 -18.52
N LEU A 17 -1.66 -7.45 -18.22
CA LEU A 17 -1.07 -6.56 -17.21
C LEU A 17 -1.19 -5.09 -17.62
N PHE A 18 -0.95 -4.74 -18.87
CA PHE A 18 -1.11 -3.36 -19.36
C PHE A 18 -2.55 -2.88 -19.25
N LYS A 19 -3.52 -3.73 -19.57
CA LYS A 19 -4.94 -3.41 -19.41
C LYS A 19 -5.31 -3.19 -17.95
N SER A 20 -4.88 -4.10 -17.07
CA SER A 20 -5.08 -3.96 -15.62
C SER A 20 -4.46 -2.67 -15.07
N LEU A 21 -3.24 -2.36 -15.50
CA LEU A 21 -2.56 -1.13 -15.11
C LEU A 21 -3.32 0.11 -15.58
N GLN A 22 -3.83 0.11 -16.82
CA GLN A 22 -4.64 1.21 -17.34
C GLN A 22 -5.90 1.41 -16.50
N GLU A 23 -6.62 0.33 -16.18
CA GLU A 23 -7.82 0.37 -15.33
C GLU A 23 -7.50 0.91 -13.93
N GLN A 24 -6.41 0.45 -13.32
CA GLN A 24 -5.94 0.91 -12.01
C GLN A 24 -5.57 2.40 -12.03
N VAL A 25 -4.85 2.86 -13.06
CA VAL A 25 -4.49 4.27 -13.22
C VAL A 25 -5.73 5.14 -13.32
N VAL A 26 -6.73 4.74 -14.12
CA VAL A 26 -7.99 5.47 -14.25
C VAL A 26 -8.74 5.51 -12.91
N ALA A 27 -8.82 4.37 -12.20
CA ALA A 27 -9.49 4.29 -10.90
C ALA A 27 -8.83 5.19 -9.84
N VAL A 28 -7.50 5.15 -9.74
CA VAL A 28 -6.73 6.00 -8.82
C VAL A 28 -6.90 7.48 -9.20
N THR A 29 -6.83 7.81 -10.48
CA THR A 29 -7.03 9.19 -10.96
C THR A 29 -8.40 9.71 -10.57
N HIS A 30 -9.45 8.92 -10.81
CA HIS A 30 -10.82 9.28 -10.44
C HIS A 30 -10.96 9.44 -8.92
N HIS A 31 -10.38 8.54 -8.13
CA HIS A 31 -10.43 8.61 -6.67
C HIS A 31 -9.77 9.89 -6.14
N VAL A 32 -8.57 10.21 -6.62
CA VAL A 32 -7.83 11.43 -6.23
C VAL A 32 -8.60 12.69 -6.64
N GLN A 33 -9.19 12.72 -7.84
CA GLN A 33 -10.01 13.85 -8.28
C GLN A 33 -11.25 14.03 -7.41
N SER A 34 -11.92 12.94 -7.04
CA SER A 34 -13.07 12.96 -6.13
C SER A 34 -12.68 13.52 -4.77
N LEU A 35 -11.58 13.02 -4.18
CA LEU A 35 -11.07 13.50 -2.92
C LEU A 35 -10.70 15.00 -2.98
N ALA A 36 -10.02 15.43 -4.04
CA ALA A 36 -9.66 16.84 -4.24
C ALA A 36 -10.89 17.75 -4.34
N ARG A 37 -11.97 17.30 -5.01
CA ARG A 37 -13.23 18.05 -5.06
C ARG A 37 -13.86 18.20 -3.68
N LYS A 38 -13.91 17.13 -2.89
CA LYS A 38 -14.45 17.16 -1.52
C LYS A 38 -13.66 18.07 -0.58
N ILE A 39 -12.33 18.04 -0.68
CA ILE A 39 -11.46 18.94 0.08
C ILE A 39 -11.75 20.40 -0.31
N ARG A 40 -11.85 20.71 -1.61
CA ARG A 40 -12.18 22.06 -2.08
C ARG A 40 -13.60 22.50 -1.69
N ALA A 41 -14.54 21.55 -1.57
CA ALA A 41 -15.90 21.80 -1.10
C ALA A 41 -15.98 21.99 0.43
N GLY A 42 -14.87 21.81 1.17
CA GLY A 42 -14.84 21.94 2.63
C GLY A 42 -15.47 20.77 3.38
N GLU A 43 -15.72 19.63 2.71
CA GLU A 43 -16.28 18.43 3.35
C GLU A 43 -15.31 17.79 4.35
N TYR A 44 -14.01 18.08 4.23
CA TYR A 44 -12.98 17.63 5.15
C TYR A 44 -12.33 18.82 5.86
N PRO A 45 -12.28 18.84 7.21
CA PRO A 45 -11.68 19.93 7.96
C PRO A 45 -10.15 19.85 7.93
N THR A 46 -9.53 20.25 6.82
CA THR A 46 -8.07 20.17 6.63
C THR A 46 -7.33 21.43 7.06
N GLU A 47 -8.04 22.49 7.50
CA GLU A 47 -7.48 23.81 7.81
C GLU A 47 -6.42 23.78 8.92
N LYS A 48 -6.61 22.91 9.92
CA LYS A 48 -5.73 22.78 11.08
C LYS A 48 -4.75 21.60 10.96
N GLY A 49 -4.83 20.84 9.85
CA GLY A 49 -4.11 19.59 9.70
C GLY A 49 -4.50 18.54 10.73
N LEU A 50 -3.63 17.55 10.91
CA LEU A 50 -3.75 16.53 11.95
C LEU A 50 -3.02 16.99 13.21
N SER A 51 -3.63 16.76 14.38
CA SER A 51 -2.92 16.96 15.64
C SER A 51 -1.80 15.93 15.80
N PHE A 52 -0.74 16.32 16.49
CA PHE A 52 0.36 15.41 16.81
C PHE A 52 -0.11 14.15 17.56
N LEU A 53 -1.12 14.29 18.44
CA LEU A 53 -1.68 13.17 19.18
C LEU A 53 -2.39 12.18 18.24
N GLU A 54 -3.20 12.66 17.30
CA GLU A 54 -3.88 11.81 16.32
C GLU A 54 -2.87 11.06 15.43
N VAL A 55 -1.79 11.72 15.02
CA VAL A 55 -0.71 11.07 14.27
C VAL A 55 -0.08 9.96 15.11
N LYS A 56 0.20 10.21 16.39
CA LYS A 56 0.77 9.21 17.29
C LYS A 56 -0.16 8.01 17.49
N ASP A 57 -1.46 8.25 17.62
CA ASP A 57 -2.45 7.19 17.77
C ASP A 57 -2.53 6.33 16.49
N HIS A 58 -2.46 6.96 15.32
CA HIS A 58 -2.41 6.24 14.05
C HIS A 58 -1.11 5.44 13.87
N LEU A 59 0.04 6.00 14.25
CA LEU A 59 1.32 5.29 14.24
C LEU A 59 1.32 4.09 15.19
N LEU A 60 0.72 4.22 16.38
CA LEU A 60 0.58 3.11 17.32
C LEU A 60 -0.30 1.99 16.72
N LEU A 61 -1.38 2.36 16.02
CA LEU A 61 -2.23 1.38 15.34
C LEU A 61 -1.47 0.62 14.24
N LEU A 62 -0.71 1.33 13.40
CA LEU A 62 0.13 0.72 12.37
C LEU A 62 1.17 -0.22 12.98
N TYR A 63 1.81 0.20 14.08
CA TYR A 63 2.75 -0.62 14.84
C TYR A 63 2.09 -1.91 15.35
N LEU A 64 0.90 -1.82 15.94
CA LEU A 64 0.17 -2.99 16.43
C LEU A 64 -0.22 -3.93 15.30
N GLN A 65 -0.66 -3.41 14.16
CA GLN A 65 -1.00 -4.23 12.99
C GLN A 65 0.20 -5.01 12.46
N ASP A 66 1.35 -4.34 12.29
CA ASP A 66 2.58 -4.98 11.83
C ASP A 66 3.10 -6.01 12.83
N LEU A 67 3.05 -5.69 14.13
CA LEU A 67 3.44 -6.61 15.19
C LEU A 67 2.53 -7.84 15.22
N SER A 68 1.21 -7.66 15.18
CA SER A 68 0.24 -8.75 15.16
C SER A 68 0.44 -9.65 13.95
N HIS A 69 0.72 -9.07 12.77
CA HIS A 69 0.99 -9.85 11.57
C HIS A 69 2.27 -10.68 11.70
N LEU A 70 3.36 -10.09 12.21
CA LEU A 70 4.60 -10.84 12.46
C LEU A 70 4.42 -11.93 13.52
N MET A 71 3.61 -11.69 14.56
CA MET A 71 3.26 -12.72 15.54
C MET A 71 2.52 -13.88 14.87
N LEU A 72 1.54 -13.60 14.02
CA LEU A 72 0.83 -14.62 13.26
C LEU A 72 1.77 -15.46 12.38
N GLU A 73 2.69 -14.83 11.65
CA GLU A 73 3.68 -15.53 10.82
C GLU A 73 4.58 -16.42 11.69
N LYS A 74 5.06 -15.90 12.83
CA LYS A 74 5.87 -16.67 13.79
C LYS A 74 5.14 -17.87 14.36
N THR A 75 3.90 -17.69 14.84
CA THR A 75 3.12 -18.78 15.43
C THR A 75 2.68 -19.80 14.39
N SER A 76 2.56 -19.40 13.12
CA SER A 76 2.31 -20.30 12.00
C SER A 76 3.55 -21.04 11.51
N GLY A 77 4.70 -20.90 12.20
CA GLY A 77 5.96 -21.57 11.87
C GLY A 77 6.70 -20.96 10.67
N ARG A 78 6.28 -19.78 10.20
CA ARG A 78 6.92 -19.09 9.07
C ARG A 78 8.10 -18.26 9.56
N SER A 79 9.12 -18.15 8.71
CA SER A 79 10.24 -17.26 9.00
C SER A 79 9.81 -15.82 8.84
N VAL A 80 10.17 -14.97 9.81
CA VAL A 80 10.01 -13.52 9.71
C VAL A 80 11.33 -12.82 9.36
N ALA A 81 12.41 -13.56 9.12
CA ALA A 81 13.67 -12.97 8.71
C ALA A 81 13.46 -12.19 7.41
N ASN A 82 13.96 -10.95 7.36
CA ASN A 82 13.79 -10.04 6.22
C ASN A 82 12.33 -9.68 5.88
N HIS A 83 11.39 -9.89 6.80
CA HIS A 83 10.01 -9.47 6.58
C HIS A 83 9.92 -7.93 6.57
N PRO A 84 9.29 -7.30 5.56
CA PRO A 84 9.27 -5.83 5.43
C PRO A 84 8.62 -5.11 6.62
N ALA A 85 7.71 -5.78 7.34
CA ALA A 85 7.11 -5.26 8.57
C ALA A 85 8.13 -5.01 9.70
N LEU A 86 9.27 -5.73 9.73
CA LEU A 86 10.31 -5.48 10.73
C LEU A 86 10.91 -4.08 10.58
N LEU A 87 11.17 -3.64 9.33
CA LEU A 87 11.71 -2.31 9.08
C LEU A 87 10.72 -1.22 9.52
N ARG A 88 9.44 -1.39 9.20
CA ARG A 88 8.38 -0.45 9.61
C ARG A 88 8.23 -0.34 11.12
N LEU A 89 8.33 -1.46 11.85
CA LEU A 89 8.32 -1.45 13.32
C LEU A 89 9.51 -0.70 13.90
N VAL A 90 10.70 -0.89 13.34
CA VAL A 90 11.91 -0.17 13.77
C VAL A 90 11.73 1.32 13.51
N GLU A 91 11.34 1.69 12.29
CA GLU A 91 11.11 3.08 11.89
C GLU A 91 10.13 3.77 12.83
N THR A 92 8.94 3.18 13.05
CA THR A 92 7.89 3.73 13.92
C THR A 92 8.34 3.85 15.39
N ARG A 93 9.30 3.02 15.82
CA ARG A 93 9.82 3.06 17.20
C ARG A 93 10.93 4.09 17.37
N THR A 94 11.70 4.39 16.32
CA THR A 94 12.91 5.22 16.42
C THR A 94 12.74 6.65 15.94
N VAL A 95 11.76 6.91 15.06
CA VAL A 95 11.48 8.21 14.45
C VAL A 95 10.22 8.80 15.06
#